data_AF-D7REG0-F1
#
_entry.id   AF-D7REG0-F1
#
_cell.length_a   1.000
_cell.length_b   1.000
_cell.length_c   1.000
_cell.angle_alpha   90.00
_cell.angle_beta   90.00
_cell.angle_gamma   90.00
#
_symmetry.space_group_name_H-M   'P 1'
#
loop_
_entity.id
_entity.type
_entity.pdbx_description
1 polymer ?
#
loop_
_entity_poly.entity_id
_entity_poly.type
_entity_poly.pdbx_seq_one_letter_code
_entity_poly.pdbx_strand_id
1 'polypeptide(L)'
;CMAYLPPWHIAERLVETVCIRAGGAEAFTSISSLSQDLADIKPTLLLSVPRVWESLYNKIHDKVRNSSPVQQALFGAFKEIAITYYKHLSRLQNLEYSLTEQSTFASLWQKLISFWIVILLWIPNQISQLAFNKIKQGLGGELKFALSGAGALPQYIDTFFNAIGIPILEGYGMTELSGISTRR
;
A
#
# COMPACT_ATOMS: atom_id res chain seq x y z
N CYS A 1 10.96 0.80 -12.75
CA CYS A 1 9.49 0.75 -12.65
C CYS A 1 9.03 -0.54 -13.31
N MET A 2 7.89 -1.08 -12.88
CA MET A 2 7.28 -2.24 -13.54
C MET A 2 5.84 -1.91 -13.87
N ALA A 3 5.44 -2.35 -15.05
CA ALA A 3 4.14 -2.06 -15.59
C ALA A 3 3.65 -3.21 -16.48
N TYR A 4 2.34 -3.40 -16.55
CA TYR A 4 1.70 -4.50 -17.27
C TYR A 4 0.50 -4.05 -18.09
N LEU A 5 0.18 -2.75 -18.03
CA LEU A 5 -0.87 -2.18 -18.84
C LEU A 5 -0.32 -1.96 -20.24
N PRO A 6 -1.17 -2.05 -21.28
CA PRO A 6 -0.70 -1.83 -22.63
C PRO A 6 -0.37 -0.35 -22.88
N PRO A 7 0.54 -0.04 -23.82
CA PRO A 7 1.03 1.32 -24.07
C PRO A 7 -0.04 2.30 -24.60
N TRP A 8 -1.21 1.83 -25.02
CA TRP A 8 -2.34 2.72 -25.36
C TRP A 8 -3.13 3.18 -24.13
N HIS A 9 -2.94 2.55 -22.97
CA HIS A 9 -3.58 2.99 -21.73
C HIS A 9 -2.88 4.23 -21.19
N ILE A 10 -3.62 5.31 -20.96
CA ILE A 10 -3.03 6.61 -20.58
C ILE A 10 -2.20 6.54 -19.28
N ALA A 11 -2.62 5.71 -18.31
CA ALA A 11 -1.88 5.54 -17.06
C ALA A 11 -0.49 4.92 -17.28
N GLU A 12 -0.38 3.97 -18.22
CA GLU A 12 0.90 3.36 -18.61
C GLU A 12 1.81 4.44 -19.21
N ARG A 13 1.31 5.16 -20.22
CA ARG A 13 2.07 6.22 -20.90
C ARG A 13 2.59 7.30 -19.96
N LEU A 14 1.79 7.67 -18.96
CA LEU A 14 2.19 8.66 -17.95
C LEU A 14 3.34 8.14 -17.10
N VAL A 15 3.25 6.91 -16.58
CA VAL A 15 4.31 6.30 -15.77
C VAL A 15 5.56 6.06 -16.59
N GLU A 16 5.43 5.56 -17.81
CA GLU A 16 6.53 5.34 -18.75
C GLU A 16 7.28 6.64 -19.03
N THR A 17 6.55 7.71 -19.39
CA THR A 17 7.15 9.02 -19.65
C THR A 17 7.89 9.57 -18.43
N VAL A 18 7.31 9.42 -17.23
CA VAL A 18 7.95 9.83 -15.98
C VAL A 18 9.19 8.97 -15.67
N CYS A 19 9.11 7.66 -15.90
CA CYS A 19 10.20 6.72 -15.64
C CYS A 19 11.38 7.01 -16.57
N ILE A 20 11.14 7.20 -17.87
CA ILE A 20 12.15 7.61 -18.86
C ILE A 20 12.75 8.98 -18.49
N ARG A 21 11.90 9.96 -18.14
CA ARG A 21 12.36 11.31 -17.75
C ARG A 21 13.23 11.31 -16.49
N ALA A 22 13.00 10.37 -15.57
CA ALA A 22 13.80 10.16 -14.38
C ALA A 22 15.06 9.31 -14.62
N GLY A 23 15.27 8.78 -15.84
CA GLY A 23 16.36 7.86 -16.16
C GLY A 23 16.19 6.47 -15.54
N GLY A 24 14.96 6.09 -15.21
CA GLY A 24 14.62 4.78 -14.67
C GLY A 24 14.54 3.71 -15.75
N ALA A 25 14.82 2.46 -15.39
CA ALA A 25 14.55 1.30 -16.22
C ALA A 25 13.10 0.84 -16.01
N GLU A 26 12.41 0.49 -17.09
CA GLU A 26 11.05 -0.04 -17.08
C GLU A 26 11.02 -1.49 -17.55
N ALA A 27 10.26 -2.32 -16.85
CA ALA A 27 10.05 -3.72 -17.20
C ALA A 27 8.56 -3.98 -17.47
N PHE A 28 8.28 -4.56 -18.63
CA PHE A 28 6.92 -4.90 -19.05
C PHE A 28 6.60 -6.35 -18.70
N THR A 29 5.43 -6.58 -18.11
CA THR A 29 4.96 -7.92 -17.70
C THR A 29 3.49 -8.13 -18.09
N SER A 30 3.00 -9.36 -17.91
CA SER A 30 1.60 -9.74 -18.07
C SER A 30 0.98 -10.04 -16.70
N ILE A 31 -0.34 -9.93 -16.58
CA ILE A 31 -1.04 -10.21 -15.30
C ILE A 31 -0.76 -11.64 -14.80
N SER A 32 -0.60 -12.59 -15.72
CA SER A 32 -0.30 -13.99 -15.41
C SER A 32 1.10 -14.22 -14.86
N SER A 33 2.11 -13.49 -15.36
CA SER A 33 3.51 -13.63 -14.96
C SER A 33 3.93 -12.63 -13.88
N LEU A 34 3.09 -11.64 -13.56
CA LEU A 34 3.37 -10.55 -12.62
C LEU A 34 4.01 -11.02 -11.30
N SER A 35 3.49 -12.09 -10.69
CA SER A 35 4.03 -12.57 -9.41
C SER A 35 5.46 -13.11 -9.49
N GLN A 36 5.81 -13.73 -10.62
CA GLN A 36 7.15 -14.26 -10.85
C GLN A 36 8.09 -13.13 -11.22
N ASP A 37 7.66 -12.26 -12.13
CA ASP A 37 8.44 -11.12 -12.60
C ASP A 37 8.73 -10.13 -11.46
N LEU A 38 7.80 -9.94 -10.52
CA LEU A 38 8.03 -9.15 -9.30
C LEU A 38 9.17 -9.71 -8.44
N ALA A 39 9.29 -11.03 -8.33
CA ALA A 39 10.33 -11.68 -7.55
C ALA A 39 11.71 -11.55 -8.21
N ASP A 40 11.75 -11.60 -9.54
CA ASP A 40 12.98 -11.57 -10.33
C ASP A 40 13.50 -10.13 -10.52
N ILE A 41 12.64 -9.20 -10.93
CA ILE A 41 13.01 -7.82 -11.29
C ILE A 41 13.10 -6.91 -10.06
N LYS A 42 12.33 -7.20 -8.99
CA LYS A 42 12.27 -6.43 -7.74
C LYS A 42 12.11 -4.92 -7.98
N PRO A 43 11.01 -4.49 -8.61
CA PRO A 43 10.85 -3.08 -8.97
C PRO A 43 10.64 -2.19 -7.75
N THR A 44 11.15 -0.95 -7.84
CA THR A 44 10.95 0.09 -6.81
C THR A 44 9.60 0.81 -6.92
N LEU A 45 9.02 0.83 -8.13
CA LEU A 45 7.73 1.41 -8.46
C LEU A 45 6.92 0.37 -9.23
N LEU A 46 5.69 0.11 -8.78
CA LEU A 46 4.72 -0.73 -9.48
C LEU A 46 3.50 0.10 -9.88
N LEU A 47 3.20 0.14 -11.18
CA LEU A 47 1.89 0.59 -11.64
C LEU A 47 0.90 -0.57 -11.48
N SER A 48 -0.23 -0.31 -10.83
CA SER A 48 -1.20 -1.33 -10.45
C SER A 48 -2.64 -0.84 -10.54
N VAL A 49 -3.57 -1.79 -10.47
CA VAL A 49 -5.02 -1.52 -10.40
C VAL A 49 -5.59 -2.17 -9.12
N PRO A 50 -6.71 -1.67 -8.58
CA PRO A 50 -7.29 -2.19 -7.34
C PRO A 50 -7.48 -3.70 -7.32
N ARG A 51 -7.86 -4.28 -8.45
CA ARG A 51 -8.11 -5.73 -8.58
C ARG A 51 -6.89 -6.60 -8.25
N VAL A 52 -5.68 -6.11 -8.52
CA VAL A 52 -4.44 -6.82 -8.18
C VAL A 52 -4.28 -6.90 -6.66
N TRP A 53 -4.49 -5.78 -5.97
CA TRP A 53 -4.42 -5.71 -4.50
C TRP A 53 -5.50 -6.53 -3.82
N GLU A 54 -6.73 -6.51 -4.35
CA GLU A 54 -7.81 -7.41 -3.89
C GLU A 54 -7.43 -8.88 -4.01
N SER A 55 -6.89 -9.29 -5.16
CA SER A 55 -6.46 -10.69 -5.37
C SER A 55 -5.35 -11.08 -4.41
N LEU A 56 -4.35 -10.21 -4.23
CA LEU A 56 -3.25 -10.43 -3.29
C LEU A 56 -3.75 -10.53 -1.85
N TYR A 57 -4.64 -9.62 -1.44
CA TYR A 57 -5.25 -9.62 -0.12
C TYR A 57 -5.99 -10.93 0.16
N ASN A 58 -6.80 -11.39 -0.79
CA ASN A 58 -7.55 -12.65 -0.69
C ASN A 58 -6.60 -13.84 -0.60
N LYS A 59 -5.57 -13.91 -1.45
CA LYS A 59 -4.55 -14.98 -1.41
C LYS A 59 -3.82 -15.04 -0.06
N ILE A 60 -3.51 -13.89 0.54
CA ILE A 60 -2.90 -13.82 1.87
C ILE A 60 -3.87 -14.38 2.93
N HIS A 61 -5.13 -13.95 2.89
CA HIS A 61 -6.14 -14.41 3.85
C HIS A 61 -6.48 -15.89 3.71
N ASP A 62 -6.54 -16.41 2.48
CA ASP A 62 -6.74 -17.84 2.22
C ASP A 62 -5.58 -18.67 2.78
N LYS A 63 -4.34 -18.21 2.60
CA LYS A 63 -3.15 -18.86 3.17
C LYS A 63 -3.17 -18.86 4.69
N VAL A 64 -3.59 -17.76 5.31
CA VAL A 64 -3.74 -17.67 6.76
C VAL A 64 -4.85 -18.59 7.26
N ARG A 65 -6.00 -18.63 6.58
CA ARG A 65 -7.14 -19.49 6.94
C ARG A 65 -6.81 -20.98 6.88
N ASN A 66 -5.97 -21.38 5.93
CA ASN A 66 -5.51 -22.77 5.78
C ASN A 66 -4.36 -23.14 6.75
N SER A 67 -3.86 -22.19 7.52
CA SER A 67 -2.76 -22.38 8.47
C SER A 67 -3.25 -22.73 9.89
N SER A 68 -2.33 -23.07 10.78
CA SER A 68 -2.68 -23.48 12.15
C SER A 68 -3.45 -22.39 12.93
N PRO A 69 -4.30 -22.74 13.91
CA PRO A 69 -5.05 -21.76 14.71
C PRO A 69 -4.14 -20.73 15.42
N VAL A 70 -2.95 -21.17 15.84
CA VAL A 70 -1.94 -20.29 16.45
C VAL A 70 -1.41 -19.26 15.46
N GLN A 71 -1.14 -19.67 14.21
CA GLN A 71 -0.68 -18.75 13.15
C GLN A 71 -1.77 -17.76 12.75
N GLN A 72 -3.05 -18.16 12.76
CA GLN A 72 -4.17 -17.26 12.53
C GLN A 72 -4.28 -16.19 13.63
N ALA A 73 -4.18 -16.60 14.89
CA ALA A 73 -4.20 -15.67 16.03
C ALA A 73 -3.02 -14.71 16.01
N LEU A 74 -1.82 -15.20 15.72
CA LEU A 74 -0.61 -14.37 15.58
C LEU A 74 -0.74 -13.37 14.42
N PHE A 75 -1.20 -13.82 13.25
CA PHE A 75 -1.43 -12.93 12.11
C PHE A 75 -2.45 -11.84 12.46
N GLY A 76 -3.55 -12.21 13.14
CA GLY A 76 -4.54 -11.26 13.64
C GLY A 76 -3.92 -10.21 14.56
N ALA A 77 -3.16 -10.64 15.57
CA ALA A 77 -2.51 -9.74 16.53
C ALA A 77 -1.52 -8.78 15.84
N PHE A 78 -0.64 -9.29 14.98
CA PHE A 78 0.33 -8.45 14.25
C PHE A 78 -0.35 -7.48 13.29
N LYS A 79 -1.43 -7.91 12.63
CA LYS A 79 -2.22 -7.07 11.74
C LYS A 79 -2.86 -5.91 12.50
N GLU A 80 -3.50 -6.18 13.65
CA GLU A 80 -4.14 -5.13 14.45
C GLU A 80 -3.11 -4.13 15.02
N ILE A 81 -1.95 -4.62 15.47
CA ILE A 81 -0.84 -3.75 15.92
C ILE A 81 -0.39 -2.81 14.79
N ALA A 82 -0.12 -3.38 13.60
CA ALA A 82 0.34 -2.60 12.45
C ALA A 82 -0.69 -1.54 12.01
N ILE A 83 -1.98 -1.93 11.91
CA ILE A 83 -3.06 -1.01 11.52
C ILE A 83 -3.22 0.11 12.55
N THR A 84 -3.18 -0.23 13.84
CA THR A 84 -3.33 0.77 14.92
C THR A 84 -2.18 1.76 14.91
N TYR A 85 -0.93 1.26 14.83
CA TYR A 85 0.25 2.09 14.69
C TYR A 85 0.16 3.01 13.47
N TYR A 86 -0.23 2.48 12.31
CA TYR A 86 -0.35 3.25 11.08
C TYR A 86 -1.42 4.35 11.19
N LYS A 87 -2.61 4.06 11.69
CA LYS A 87 -3.68 5.06 11.86
C LYS A 87 -3.24 6.23 12.75
N HIS A 88 -2.59 5.94 13.87
CA HIS A 88 -2.11 6.99 14.77
C HIS A 88 -0.95 7.79 14.16
N LEU A 89 -0.06 7.14 13.40
CA LEU A 89 1.00 7.82 12.66
C LEU A 89 0.42 8.76 11.58
N SER A 90 -0.54 8.29 10.79
CA SER A 90 -1.23 9.08 9.75
C SER A 90 -1.95 10.29 10.35
N ARG A 91 -2.55 10.14 11.53
CA ARG A 91 -3.18 11.25 12.27
C ARG A 91 -2.17 12.30 12.72
N LEU A 92 -0.98 11.89 13.17
CA LEU A 92 0.09 12.82 13.54
C LEU A 92 0.63 13.58 12.32
N GLN A 93 0.72 12.91 11.18
CA GLN A 93 1.18 13.48 9.91
C GLN A 93 0.12 14.33 9.19
N ASN A 94 -1.11 14.42 9.74
CA ASN A 94 -2.26 15.09 9.12
C ASN A 94 -2.60 14.57 7.72
N LEU A 95 -2.39 13.27 7.50
CA LEU A 95 -2.74 12.58 6.25
C LEU A 95 -4.20 12.09 6.26
N GLU A 96 -4.90 12.15 7.40
CA GLU A 96 -6.32 11.84 7.45
C GLU A 96 -7.16 12.99 6.86
N TYR A 97 -7.57 12.86 5.59
CA TYR A 97 -8.54 13.76 4.98
C TYR A 97 -9.94 13.46 5.52
N SER A 98 -10.47 14.36 6.35
CA SER A 98 -11.85 14.30 6.86
C SER A 98 -12.66 15.44 6.24
N LEU A 99 -13.80 15.11 5.62
CA LEU A 99 -14.74 16.08 5.05
C LEU A 99 -15.52 16.87 6.11
N THR A 100 -15.39 16.49 7.38
CA THR A 100 -16.04 17.14 8.52
C THR A 100 -15.05 18.05 9.25
N GLU A 101 -15.43 19.32 9.48
CA GLU A 101 -14.64 20.23 10.30
C GLU A 101 -14.45 19.68 11.73
N GLN A 102 -13.19 19.55 12.15
CA GLN A 102 -12.85 19.06 13.49
C GLN A 102 -12.60 20.25 14.43
N SER A 103 -13.04 20.13 15.68
CA SER A 103 -12.72 21.12 16.71
C SER A 103 -11.22 21.11 17.04
N THR A 104 -10.63 22.30 17.13
CA THR A 104 -9.18 22.50 17.30
C THR A 104 -8.65 21.94 18.62
N PHE A 105 -9.43 22.01 19.70
CA PHE A 105 -9.01 21.50 21.00
C PHE A 105 -9.07 19.97 21.09
N ALA A 106 -10.13 19.34 20.57
CA ALA A 106 -10.25 17.89 20.58
C ALA A 106 -9.18 17.22 19.71
N SER A 107 -8.87 17.82 18.55
CA SER A 107 -7.81 17.32 17.66
C SER A 107 -6.42 17.40 18.29
N LEU A 108 -6.12 18.44 19.09
CA LEU A 108 -4.86 18.54 19.84
C LEU A 108 -4.72 17.42 20.88
N TRP A 109 -5.77 17.18 21.69
CA TRP A 109 -5.76 16.08 22.65
C TRP A 109 -5.63 14.71 21.99
N GLN A 110 -6.34 14.50 20.87
CA GLN A 110 -6.24 13.26 20.09
C GLN A 110 -4.84 13.07 19.49
N LYS A 111 -4.15 14.14 19.10
CA LYS A 111 -2.75 14.09 18.63
C LYS A 111 -1.80 13.72 19.76
N LEU A 112 -1.98 14.28 20.97
CA LEU A 112 -1.18 13.89 22.14
C LEU A 112 -1.35 12.41 22.48
N ILE A 113 -2.59 11.92 22.51
CA ILE A 113 -2.88 10.49 22.75
C ILE A 113 -2.23 9.62 21.65
N SER A 114 -2.37 10.02 20.39
CA SER A 114 -1.78 9.29 19.25
C SER A 114 -0.26 9.26 19.32
N PHE A 115 0.38 10.32 19.79
CA PHE A 115 1.82 10.39 20.00
C PHE A 115 2.29 9.33 21.01
N TRP A 116 1.64 9.24 22.17
CA TRP A 116 1.95 8.23 23.17
C TRP A 116 1.71 6.80 22.69
N ILE A 117 0.61 6.56 21.95
CA ILE A 117 0.30 5.25 21.37
C ILE A 117 1.36 4.84 20.35
N VAL A 118 1.82 5.75 19.50
CA VAL A 118 2.89 5.48 18.53
C VAL A 118 4.19 5.11 19.23
N ILE A 119 4.56 5.81 20.31
CA ILE A 119 5.74 5.47 21.11
C ILE A 119 5.61 4.08 21.72
N LEU A 120 4.47 3.77 22.34
CA LEU A 120 4.22 2.48 22.97
C LEU A 120 4.24 1.32 21.96
N LEU A 121 3.61 1.51 20.80
CA LEU A 121 3.48 0.49 19.76
C LEU A 121 4.67 0.43 18.81
N TRP A 122 5.70 1.26 18.98
CA TRP A 122 6.87 1.27 18.10
C TRP A 122 7.59 -0.09 18.06
N ILE A 123 7.92 -0.66 19.23
CA ILE A 123 8.61 -1.96 19.31
C ILE A 123 7.71 -3.11 18.81
N PRO A 124 6.44 -3.25 19.26
CA PRO A 124 5.53 -4.27 18.73
C PRO A 124 5.31 -4.17 17.22
N ASN A 125 5.27 -2.95 16.67
CA ASN A 125 5.15 -2.76 15.23
C ASN A 125 6.39 -3.29 14.51
N GLN A 126 7.62 -3.04 14.99
CA GLN A 126 8.83 -3.59 14.35
C GLN A 126 8.79 -5.12 14.27
N ILE A 127 8.35 -5.80 15.34
CA ILE A 127 8.18 -7.26 15.34
C ILE A 127 7.14 -7.69 14.30
N SER A 128 6.02 -6.97 14.22
CA SER A 128 4.97 -7.22 13.22
C SER A 128 5.51 -7.04 11.79
N GLN A 129 6.31 -5.99 11.55
CA GLN A 129 6.94 -5.75 10.24
C GLN A 129 7.87 -6.90 9.83
N LEU A 130 8.63 -7.46 10.78
CA LEU A 130 9.47 -8.64 10.51
C LEU A 130 8.64 -9.86 10.11
N ALA A 131 7.48 -10.08 10.74
CA ALA A 131 6.57 -11.16 10.35
C ALA A 131 6.03 -10.97 8.91
N PHE A 132 5.76 -9.72 8.52
CA PHE A 132 5.27 -9.37 7.19
C PHE A 132 6.37 -9.31 6.11
N ASN A 133 7.65 -9.41 6.47
CA ASN A 133 8.74 -9.42 5.48
C ASN A 133 8.59 -10.54 4.44
N LYS A 134 8.02 -11.69 4.81
CA LYS A 134 7.72 -12.77 3.86
C LYS A 134 6.71 -12.34 2.79
N ILE A 135 5.72 -11.51 3.16
CA ILE A 135 4.72 -10.97 2.24
C ILE A 135 5.39 -9.92 1.34
N LYS A 136 6.21 -9.04 1.91
CA LYS A 136 6.97 -8.03 1.15
C LYS A 136 7.90 -8.66 0.12
N GLN A 137 8.61 -9.72 0.50
CA GLN A 137 9.49 -10.47 -0.39
C GLN A 137 8.72 -11.07 -1.57
N GLY A 138 7.49 -11.54 -1.34
CA GLY A 138 6.61 -12.01 -2.42
C GLY A 138 6.18 -10.92 -3.41
N LEU A 139 6.34 -9.64 -3.05
CA LEU A 139 6.07 -8.47 -3.90
C LEU A 139 7.37 -7.82 -4.43
N GLY A 140 8.49 -8.57 -4.40
CA GLY A 140 9.79 -8.12 -4.88
C GLY A 140 10.72 -7.53 -3.81
N GLY A 141 10.22 -7.22 -2.61
CA GLY A 141 11.02 -6.80 -1.46
C GLY A 141 11.64 -5.40 -1.54
N GLU A 142 11.80 -4.82 -2.73
CA GLU A 142 12.36 -3.47 -2.96
C GLU A 142 11.31 -2.42 -3.34
N LEU A 143 10.02 -2.81 -3.34
CA LEU A 143 8.92 -1.94 -3.70
C LEU A 143 8.83 -0.77 -2.71
N LYS A 144 9.12 0.45 -3.20
CA LYS A 144 9.07 1.68 -2.40
C LYS A 144 7.67 2.25 -2.32
N PHE A 145 6.93 2.20 -3.42
CA PHE A 145 5.52 2.59 -3.50
C PHE A 145 4.87 1.98 -4.73
N ALA A 146 3.55 1.83 -4.67
CA ALA A 146 2.74 1.43 -5.80
C ALA A 146 1.73 2.51 -6.15
N LEU A 147 1.51 2.74 -7.44
CA LEU A 147 0.43 3.60 -7.92
C LEU A 147 -0.77 2.70 -8.23
N SER A 148 -1.93 2.99 -7.64
CA SER A 148 -3.18 2.28 -7.91
C SER A 148 -4.19 3.26 -8.52
N GLY A 149 -4.73 2.95 -9.70
CA GLY A 149 -5.72 3.80 -10.37
C GLY A 149 -6.76 3.01 -11.17
N ALA A 150 -7.53 3.69 -12.01
CA ALA A 150 -8.62 3.15 -12.84
C ALA A 150 -9.82 2.54 -12.09
N GLY A 151 -9.83 2.63 -10.75
CA GLY A 151 -10.94 2.21 -9.89
C GLY A 151 -10.70 2.60 -8.44
N ALA A 152 -11.75 2.57 -7.63
CA ALA A 152 -11.64 2.84 -6.19
C ALA A 152 -11.06 1.63 -5.45
N LEU A 153 -10.00 1.85 -4.66
CA LEU A 153 -9.45 0.82 -3.79
C LEU A 153 -10.23 0.79 -2.47
N PRO A 154 -10.72 -0.38 -2.01
CA PRO A 154 -11.39 -0.46 -0.72
C PRO A 154 -10.46 -0.01 0.43
N GLN A 155 -10.95 0.86 1.32
CA GLN A 155 -10.15 1.48 2.38
C GLN A 155 -9.46 0.45 3.31
N TYR A 156 -10.10 -0.70 3.56
CA TYR A 156 -9.51 -1.73 4.41
C TYR A 156 -8.28 -2.40 3.77
N ILE A 157 -8.26 -2.50 2.43
CA ILE A 157 -7.12 -3.04 1.66
C ILE A 157 -5.99 -2.03 1.67
N ASP A 158 -6.32 -0.77 1.34
CA ASP A 158 -5.37 0.34 1.37
C ASP A 158 -4.68 0.47 2.74
N THR A 159 -5.48 0.53 3.81
CA THR A 159 -4.97 0.62 5.20
C THR A 159 -4.09 -0.57 5.54
N PHE A 160 -4.48 -1.79 5.13
CA PHE A 160 -3.71 -2.99 5.40
C PHE A 160 -2.33 -2.95 4.73
N PHE A 161 -2.27 -2.68 3.42
CA PHE A 161 -1.01 -2.67 2.68
C PHE A 161 -0.09 -1.52 3.14
N ASN A 162 -0.65 -0.34 3.39
CA ASN A 162 0.12 0.77 3.95
C ASN A 162 0.63 0.45 5.37
N ALA A 163 -0.18 -0.18 6.23
CA ALA A 163 0.22 -0.56 7.58
C ALA A 163 1.33 -1.62 7.60
N ILE A 164 1.33 -2.56 6.66
CA ILE A 164 2.43 -3.52 6.51
C ILE A 164 3.64 -2.91 5.79
N GLY A 165 3.65 -1.62 5.46
CA GLY A 165 4.80 -0.93 4.88
C GLY A 165 4.95 -1.05 3.37
N ILE A 166 3.85 -1.30 2.64
CA ILE A 166 3.78 -1.20 1.18
C ILE A 166 2.87 -0.02 0.86
N PRO A 167 3.41 1.18 0.65
CA PRO A 167 2.57 2.36 0.46
C PRO A 167 1.91 2.31 -0.92
N ILE A 168 0.58 2.28 -0.91
CA ILE A 168 -0.24 2.38 -2.11
C ILE A 168 -0.71 3.82 -2.23
N LEU A 169 -0.42 4.45 -3.35
CA LEU A 169 -0.85 5.79 -3.70
C LEU A 169 -2.03 5.66 -4.66
N GLU A 170 -3.22 6.04 -4.19
CA GLU A 170 -4.43 6.02 -4.99
C GLU A 170 -4.45 7.24 -5.92
N GLY A 171 -4.35 7.00 -7.22
CA GLY A 171 -4.40 8.02 -8.27
C GLY A 171 -5.76 8.02 -8.96
N TYR A 172 -6.46 9.15 -8.87
CA TYR A 172 -7.66 9.43 -9.65
C TYR A 172 -7.28 10.17 -10.93
N GLY A 173 -7.77 9.69 -12.07
CA GLY A 173 -7.54 10.32 -13.36
C GLY A 173 -8.44 9.73 -14.43
N MET A 174 -8.64 10.51 -15.49
CA MET A 174 -9.44 10.14 -16.67
C MET A 174 -8.66 10.53 -17.93
N THR A 175 -8.90 9.82 -19.03
CA THR A 175 -8.30 10.10 -20.34
C THR A 175 -8.54 11.54 -20.79
N GLU A 176 -9.71 12.08 -20.46
CA GLU A 176 -10.23 13.38 -20.86
C GLU A 176 -9.57 14.54 -20.10
N LEU A 177 -9.05 14.30 -18.89
CA LEU A 177 -8.48 15.33 -18.03
C LEU A 177 -6.96 15.39 -18.03
N SER A 178 -6.28 14.44 -18.71
CA SER A 178 -4.81 14.31 -18.79
C SER A 178 -4.08 14.34 -17.42
N GLY A 179 -4.83 14.27 -16.32
CA GLY A 179 -4.37 14.64 -14.99
C GLY A 179 -4.58 13.50 -14.00
N ILE A 180 -3.56 13.31 -13.16
CA ILE A 180 -3.60 12.39 -12.04
C ILE A 180 -3.67 13.23 -10.75
N SER A 181 -4.72 13.06 -9.97
CA SER A 181 -4.82 13.59 -8.61
C SER A 181 -4.57 12.42 -7.66
N THR A 182 -3.52 12.52 -6.85
CA THR A 182 -3.20 11.47 -5.88
C THR A 182 -3.88 11.80 -4.57
N ARG A 183 -4.69 10.86 -4.07
CA ARG A 183 -5.17 10.89 -2.69
C ARG A 183 -4.00 10.51 -1.77
N ARG A 184 -3.70 11.35 -0.79
CA ARG A 184 -2.87 10.97 0.34
C ARG A 184 -3.32 11.67 1.61
#